data_AF-A0A3D5MWT3-F1
#
_entry.id   AF-A0A3D5MWT3-F1
#
_cell.length_a   1.000
_cell.length_b   1.000
_cell.length_c   1.000
_cell.angle_alpha   90.00
_cell.angle_beta   90.00
_cell.angle_gamma   90.00
#
_symmetry.space_group_name_H-M   'P 1'
#
loop_
_entity.id
_entity.type
_entity.pdbx_description
1 polymer ?
#
loop_
_entity_poly.entity_id
_entity_poly.type
_entity_poly.pdbx_seq_one_letter_code
_entity_poly.pdbx_strand_id
1 'polypeptide(L)'
;MKKKAIRLLILSCMIFGIMAGCSSNESKNGSATQSDKSSSSSTNFTDEEKKKAQQDEIEEQQKYDLENKSLSDSSSGNSDSVSSETSDKIVIKDEGFITELDKIFDNVSAYEGKSITIEGFVRNINGNNFSVLRYYDMPHEDHTDEVTVGINVTYDGEMPKNDEWVLITGTIESETYEGTKQPIIKASKVQKQFTWGKKKVTS
;
A
#
# COMPACT_ATOMS: atom_id res chain seq x y z
N MET A 1 6.55 26.57 -45.99
CA MET A 1 5.46 25.58 -46.23
C MET A 1 4.70 25.32 -44.92
N LYS A 2 3.54 24.65 -44.96
CA LYS A 2 2.39 24.92 -44.07
C LYS A 2 2.52 24.32 -42.65
N LYS A 3 2.37 25.15 -41.61
CA LYS A 3 2.07 24.70 -40.24
C LYS A 3 0.61 24.21 -40.20
N LYS A 4 0.35 23.00 -39.70
CA LYS A 4 -1.02 22.48 -39.52
C LYS A 4 -1.55 22.89 -38.14
N ALA A 5 -2.59 23.70 -38.11
CA ALA A 5 -3.33 24.01 -36.88
C ALA A 5 -4.27 22.84 -36.56
N ILE A 6 -4.16 22.30 -35.34
CA ILE A 6 -5.14 21.36 -34.79
C ILE A 6 -6.35 22.17 -34.31
N ARG A 7 -7.54 21.81 -34.78
CA ARG A 7 -8.79 22.50 -34.42
C ARG A 7 -9.36 21.90 -33.15
N LEU A 8 -9.56 22.78 -32.17
CA LEU A 8 -10.40 22.55 -30.99
C LEU A 8 -11.81 22.11 -31.42
N LEU A 9 -12.30 20.98 -30.91
CA LEU A 9 -13.65 20.48 -31.16
C LEU A 9 -14.43 20.47 -29.84
N ILE A 10 -15.19 21.53 -29.62
CA ILE A 10 -16.12 21.65 -28.49
C ILE A 10 -17.40 20.90 -28.87
N LEU A 11 -17.64 19.74 -28.24
CA LEU A 11 -18.91 19.02 -28.38
C LEU A 11 -19.84 19.38 -27.22
N SER A 12 -20.58 20.47 -27.38
CA SER A 12 -21.69 20.83 -26.49
C SER A 12 -22.98 20.17 -27.00
N CYS A 13 -23.54 19.26 -26.21
CA CYS A 13 -24.91 18.79 -26.35
C CYS A 13 -25.63 18.88 -25.01
N MET A 14 -26.13 20.08 -24.69
CA MET A 14 -27.28 20.20 -23.80
C MET A 14 -28.49 19.52 -24.45
N ILE A 15 -29.11 18.57 -23.76
CA ILE A 15 -30.48 18.14 -24.05
C ILE A 15 -31.28 18.30 -22.77
N PHE A 16 -32.21 19.27 -22.80
CA PHE A 16 -33.34 19.36 -21.86
C PHE A 16 -34.14 18.04 -21.96
N GLY A 17 -34.56 17.35 -20.91
CA GLY A 17 -35.21 17.88 -19.71
C GLY A 17 -36.73 17.91 -19.94
N ILE A 18 -37.50 17.05 -19.26
CA ILE A 18 -38.95 17.17 -18.94
C ILE A 18 -39.27 16.25 -17.76
N MET A 19 -40.31 16.63 -17.01
CA MET A 19 -40.71 16.12 -15.70
C MET A 19 -41.48 14.79 -15.71
N ALA A 20 -41.57 14.16 -14.53
CA ALA A 20 -42.80 14.02 -13.71
C ALA A 20 -42.92 12.65 -13.03
N GLY A 21 -43.21 12.63 -11.71
CA GLY A 21 -43.35 11.36 -10.98
C GLY A 21 -43.50 11.46 -9.46
N CYS A 22 -44.12 12.51 -8.92
CA CYS A 22 -44.52 12.50 -7.51
C CYS A 22 -45.73 11.58 -7.34
N SER A 23 -45.63 10.59 -6.45
CA SER A 23 -46.81 9.88 -5.93
C SER A 23 -46.72 9.84 -4.41
N SER A 24 -47.57 10.63 -3.76
CA SER A 24 -47.72 10.66 -2.31
C SER A 24 -48.39 9.39 -1.81
N ASN A 25 -48.06 8.95 -0.60
CA ASN A 25 -49.06 8.33 0.26
C ASN A 25 -48.83 8.76 1.70
N GLU A 26 -49.75 9.57 2.22
CA GLU A 26 -49.79 10.00 3.60
C GLU A 26 -50.70 9.03 4.38
N SER A 27 -50.26 8.57 5.55
CA SER A 27 -51.16 8.01 6.56
C SER A 27 -50.63 8.35 7.94
N LYS A 28 -51.51 8.93 8.75
CA LYS A 28 -51.24 9.44 10.10
C LYS A 28 -51.48 8.36 11.16
N ASN A 29 -51.04 8.68 12.38
CA ASN A 29 -51.01 7.90 13.64
C ASN A 29 -49.69 7.15 13.84
N GLY A 30 -49.12 7.12 15.05
CA GLY A 30 -49.52 7.74 16.31
C GLY A 30 -48.57 7.31 17.42
N SER A 31 -48.37 8.16 18.44
CA SER A 31 -47.42 7.89 19.53
C SER A 31 -47.88 6.75 20.45
N ALA A 32 -46.99 5.83 20.82
CA ALA A 32 -46.74 5.40 22.21
C ALA A 32 -45.73 4.23 22.31
N THR A 33 -45.09 4.13 23.48
CA THR A 33 -43.99 3.23 23.84
C THR A 33 -44.46 1.83 24.30
N GLN A 34 -43.56 0.84 24.21
CA GLN A 34 -43.17 -0.10 25.30
C GLN A 34 -43.45 -1.62 25.17
N SER A 35 -42.42 -2.39 25.55
CA SER A 35 -42.37 -3.79 26.08
C SER A 35 -42.74 -4.99 25.19
N ASP A 36 -41.70 -5.78 24.88
CA ASP A 36 -41.53 -7.23 25.07
C ASP A 36 -42.73 -8.19 24.89
N LYS A 37 -42.56 -9.22 24.01
CA LYS A 37 -42.41 -10.65 24.40
C LYS A 37 -42.21 -11.63 23.21
N SER A 38 -41.08 -12.34 23.23
CA SER A 38 -40.80 -13.73 22.77
C SER A 38 -41.49 -14.37 21.54
N SER A 39 -40.70 -14.75 20.52
CA SER A 39 -40.66 -16.08 19.83
C SER A 39 -39.68 -15.98 18.63
N SER A 40 -38.59 -16.74 18.46
CA SER A 40 -38.32 -18.19 18.49
C SER A 40 -38.82 -18.99 17.27
N SER A 41 -38.14 -18.83 16.13
CA SER A 41 -38.02 -19.82 15.03
C SER A 41 -36.84 -19.39 14.15
N SER A 42 -35.65 -20.00 14.10
CA SER A 42 -35.25 -21.41 13.91
C SER A 42 -35.90 -22.08 12.68
N THR A 43 -35.27 -21.89 11.52
CA THR A 43 -35.38 -22.79 10.36
C THR A 43 -34.00 -23.37 10.04
N ASN A 44 -33.85 -24.68 10.28
CA ASN A 44 -32.66 -25.45 9.88
C ASN A 44 -32.81 -25.89 8.42
N PHE A 45 -31.72 -25.92 7.66
CA PHE A 45 -31.46 -26.95 6.64
C PHE A 45 -29.95 -27.27 6.60
N THR A 46 -29.65 -28.54 6.33
CA THR A 46 -28.38 -29.23 6.65
C THR A 46 -27.39 -29.33 5.49
N ASP A 47 -26.19 -29.80 5.81
CA ASP A 47 -25.03 -30.03 4.95
C ASP A 47 -25.21 -31.08 3.81
N GLU A 48 -24.19 -31.07 2.95
CA GLU A 48 -23.70 -32.08 1.99
C GLU A 48 -24.14 -32.09 0.51
N GLU A 49 -23.11 -32.35 -0.32
CA GLU A 49 -23.04 -32.52 -1.77
C GLU A 49 -23.35 -31.28 -2.67
N LYS A 50 -22.55 -30.97 -3.72
CA LYS A 50 -21.57 -31.81 -4.44
C LYS A 50 -20.42 -31.01 -5.07
N LYS A 51 -19.22 -31.60 -5.05
CA LYS A 51 -18.00 -31.13 -5.75
C LYS A 51 -18.08 -31.37 -7.26
N LYS A 52 -17.63 -30.43 -8.11
CA LYS A 52 -16.78 -30.72 -9.30
C LYS A 52 -16.30 -29.47 -10.06
N ALA A 53 -14.98 -29.23 -10.00
CA ALA A 53 -14.09 -28.52 -10.95
C ALA A 53 -12.82 -28.19 -10.13
N GLN A 54 -11.84 -29.09 -10.02
CA GLN A 54 -10.80 -29.34 -11.04
C GLN A 54 -10.04 -28.03 -11.32
N GLN A 55 -8.91 -27.75 -10.65
CA GLN A 55 -7.67 -28.54 -10.51
C GLN A 55 -6.92 -28.70 -11.83
N ASP A 56 -6.41 -27.58 -12.29
CA ASP A 56 -5.19 -27.36 -13.06
C ASP A 56 -4.71 -25.99 -12.52
N GLU A 57 -3.48 -25.72 -12.07
CA GLU A 57 -2.18 -26.42 -12.10
C GLU A 57 -1.43 -26.24 -10.73
N ILE A 58 -0.27 -26.89 -10.52
CA ILE A 58 0.70 -26.61 -9.43
C ILE A 58 2.11 -26.70 -10.04
N GLU A 59 2.74 -25.58 -10.43
CA GLU A 59 4.14 -25.62 -10.92
C GLU A 59 4.95 -24.29 -10.90
N GLU A 60 4.93 -23.51 -9.80
CA GLU A 60 5.97 -22.46 -9.58
C GLU A 60 6.32 -22.19 -8.10
N GLN A 61 6.55 -23.24 -7.31
CA GLN A 61 6.93 -23.13 -5.88
C GLN A 61 8.29 -23.77 -5.51
N GLN A 62 9.16 -24.04 -6.48
CA GLN A 62 10.48 -24.64 -6.22
C GLN A 62 11.63 -23.88 -6.89
N LYS A 63 11.83 -22.61 -6.52
CA LYS A 63 13.03 -21.85 -6.91
C LYS A 63 13.48 -20.75 -5.93
N TYR A 64 13.35 -20.97 -4.62
CA TYR A 64 13.86 -20.04 -3.60
C TYR A 64 14.79 -20.63 -2.52
N ASP A 65 14.94 -21.96 -2.41
CA ASP A 65 15.73 -22.62 -1.34
C ASP A 65 16.83 -23.55 -1.87
N LEU A 66 17.66 -23.11 -2.84
CA LEU A 66 18.72 -23.98 -3.39
C LEU A 66 20.00 -23.26 -3.87
N GLU A 67 20.43 -22.21 -3.16
CA GLU A 67 21.83 -21.74 -3.25
C GLU A 67 22.34 -21.18 -1.91
N ASN A 68 22.34 -22.00 -0.85
CA ASN A 68 23.12 -21.75 0.37
C ASN A 68 23.39 -23.04 1.17
N LYS A 69 24.04 -24.02 0.52
CA LYS A 69 24.61 -25.18 1.23
C LYS A 69 25.88 -25.73 0.58
N SER A 70 26.99 -25.02 0.80
CA SER A 70 28.36 -25.55 0.70
C SER A 70 29.29 -24.55 1.41
N LEU A 71 30.24 -24.93 2.27
CA LEU A 71 30.39 -26.12 3.12
C LEU A 71 31.31 -25.68 4.29
N SER A 72 31.36 -26.46 5.36
CA SER A 72 31.93 -26.06 6.64
C SER A 72 33.46 -26.17 6.76
N ASP A 73 34.00 -25.36 7.68
CA ASP A 73 35.02 -25.72 8.69
C ASP A 73 36.50 -25.39 8.41
N SER A 74 37.05 -24.41 9.15
CA SER A 74 38.23 -24.60 10.02
C SER A 74 38.68 -23.33 10.76
N SER A 75 38.67 -23.43 12.10
CA SER A 75 39.63 -22.87 13.09
C SER A 75 40.23 -21.45 12.98
N SER A 76 40.11 -20.73 14.10
CA SER A 76 41.10 -19.82 14.70
C SER A 76 41.55 -18.54 13.98
N GLY A 77 41.15 -17.41 14.58
CA GLY A 77 42.15 -16.52 15.18
C GLY A 77 42.36 -15.14 14.54
N ASN A 78 42.20 -14.14 15.41
CA ASN A 78 42.68 -12.77 15.30
C ASN A 78 41.85 -11.78 14.46
N SER A 79 41.84 -10.53 14.94
CA SER A 79 41.24 -9.37 14.29
C SER A 79 41.77 -9.16 12.88
N ASP A 80 40.89 -8.76 11.97
CA ASP A 80 41.06 -7.49 11.27
C ASP A 80 39.72 -6.90 10.82
N SER A 81 39.69 -5.59 10.61
CA SER A 81 38.49 -4.81 10.33
C SER A 81 37.85 -5.18 8.99
N VAL A 82 36.68 -5.84 9.01
CA VAL A 82 35.82 -5.96 7.83
C VAL A 82 35.17 -4.61 7.55
N SER A 83 35.67 -3.93 6.52
CA SER A 83 34.92 -2.89 5.83
C SER A 83 33.58 -3.47 5.38
N SER A 84 32.49 -3.04 6.02
CA SER A 84 31.15 -3.44 5.62
C SER A 84 30.81 -2.75 4.30
N GLU A 85 31.07 -3.43 3.18
CA GLU A 85 30.54 -3.10 1.85
C GLU A 85 29.05 -2.75 2.00
N THR A 86 28.73 -1.46 1.91
CA THR A 86 27.35 -1.00 2.05
C THR A 86 26.58 -1.44 0.83
N SER A 87 25.71 -2.44 0.97
CA SER A 87 24.84 -2.84 -0.13
C SER A 87 23.98 -1.65 -0.58
N ASP A 88 24.22 -1.15 -1.79
CA ASP A 88 23.53 0.00 -2.39
C ASP A 88 22.01 -0.19 -2.60
N LYS A 89 21.49 -1.35 -2.19
CA LYS A 89 20.09 -1.74 -2.26
C LYS A 89 19.51 -1.99 -0.88
N ILE A 90 18.51 -1.19 -0.52
CA ILE A 90 17.71 -1.29 0.68
C ILE A 90 16.42 -2.04 0.33
N VAL A 91 16.01 -2.99 1.16
CA VAL A 91 14.74 -3.71 1.02
C VAL A 91 14.02 -3.63 2.35
N ILE A 92 13.03 -2.74 2.43
CA ILE A 92 12.20 -2.58 3.63
C ILE A 92 11.15 -3.70 3.63
N LYS A 93 11.21 -4.54 4.66
CA LYS A 93 10.32 -5.69 4.89
C LYS A 93 9.27 -5.33 5.94
N ASP A 94 8.35 -6.25 6.20
CA ASP A 94 7.41 -6.19 7.32
C ASP A 94 8.13 -6.05 8.68
N GLU A 95 9.20 -6.83 8.86
CA GLU A 95 10.04 -6.82 10.06
C GLU A 95 11.00 -5.62 9.98
N GLY A 96 11.01 -4.77 11.02
CA GLY A 96 11.86 -3.57 11.07
C GLY A 96 11.41 -2.43 10.14
N PHE A 97 10.18 -2.44 9.63
CA PHE A 97 9.65 -1.40 8.73
C PHE A 97 9.84 0.02 9.29
N ILE A 98 9.50 0.20 10.58
CA ILE A 98 9.68 1.46 11.31
C ILE A 98 11.15 1.81 11.40
N THR A 99 11.97 0.89 11.92
CA THR A 99 13.42 1.08 12.16
C THR A 99 14.20 1.44 10.90
N GLU A 100 13.85 0.85 9.74
CA GLU A 100 14.49 1.18 8.46
C GLU A 100 14.04 2.53 7.90
N LEU A 101 12.78 2.94 8.11
CA LEU A 101 12.34 4.29 7.76
C LEU A 101 12.99 5.33 8.66
N ASP A 102 13.00 5.14 9.98
CA ASP A 102 13.61 6.08 10.95
C ASP A 102 15.07 6.36 10.58
N LYS A 103 15.87 5.31 10.29
CA LYS A 103 17.25 5.44 9.80
C LYS A 103 17.37 6.34 8.57
N ILE A 104 16.43 6.24 7.62
CA ILE A 104 16.43 7.03 6.38
C ILE A 104 16.02 8.48 6.66
N PHE A 105 15.02 8.72 7.50
CA PHE A 105 14.57 10.06 7.88
C PHE A 105 15.60 10.80 8.74
N ASP A 106 16.22 10.13 9.72
CA ASP A 106 17.24 10.70 10.60
C ASP A 106 18.54 11.06 9.87
N ASN A 107 18.85 10.41 8.75
CA ASN A 107 20.11 10.59 8.03
C ASN A 107 19.95 10.54 6.50
N VAL A 108 19.01 11.31 5.95
CA VAL A 108 18.68 11.36 4.51
C VAL A 108 19.92 11.39 3.61
N SER A 109 20.93 12.20 3.95
CA SER A 109 22.16 12.36 3.17
C SER A 109 23.02 11.09 3.08
N ALA A 110 22.90 10.15 4.02
CA ALA A 110 23.58 8.84 3.96
C ALA A 110 22.81 7.79 3.14
N TYR A 111 21.58 8.10 2.71
CA TYR A 111 20.71 7.20 1.94
C TYR A 111 20.41 7.71 0.53
N GLU A 112 20.61 9.01 0.28
CA GLU A 112 20.51 9.64 -1.04
C GLU A 112 21.36 8.90 -2.10
N GLY A 113 20.75 8.61 -3.25
CA GLY A 113 21.34 7.84 -4.34
C GLY A 113 21.23 6.31 -4.21
N LYS A 114 20.90 5.77 -3.02
CA LYS A 114 20.71 4.31 -2.85
C LYS A 114 19.41 3.84 -3.47
N SER A 115 19.42 2.60 -3.97
CA SER A 115 18.20 1.94 -4.44
C SER A 115 17.37 1.45 -3.27
N ILE A 116 16.06 1.59 -3.36
CA ILE A 116 15.10 1.16 -2.34
C ILE A 116 14.00 0.29 -2.96
N THR A 117 13.59 -0.72 -2.21
CA THR A 117 12.37 -1.49 -2.43
C THR A 117 11.52 -1.44 -1.16
N ILE A 118 10.26 -1.02 -1.28
CA ILE A 118 9.31 -0.86 -0.17
C ILE A 118 7.90 -1.21 -0.66
N GLU A 119 7.04 -1.73 0.21
CA GLU A 119 5.61 -1.92 -0.10
C GLU A 119 4.70 -1.29 0.97
N GLY A 120 3.50 -0.90 0.55
CA GLY A 120 2.47 -0.29 1.38
C GLY A 120 1.22 0.07 0.58
N PHE A 121 0.22 0.67 1.23
CA PHE A 121 -0.96 1.21 0.56
C PHE A 121 -0.75 2.67 0.13
N VAL A 122 -1.32 3.03 -1.01
CA VAL A 122 -1.19 4.36 -1.61
C VAL A 122 -2.19 5.35 -1.00
N ARG A 123 -1.71 6.55 -0.68
CA ARG A 123 -2.54 7.72 -0.31
C ARG A 123 -1.96 9.00 -0.91
N ASN A 124 -2.65 10.13 -0.71
CA ASN A 124 -2.15 11.48 -0.97
C ASN A 124 -1.73 11.75 -2.44
N ILE A 125 -2.40 11.10 -3.39
CA ILE A 125 -2.08 11.25 -4.83
C ILE A 125 -2.30 12.72 -5.27
N ASN A 126 -1.25 13.35 -5.79
CA ASN A 126 -1.26 14.71 -6.32
C ASN A 126 -0.28 14.83 -7.50
N GLY A 127 -0.81 14.84 -8.73
CA GLY A 127 0.00 14.81 -9.94
C GLY A 127 0.81 13.52 -10.04
N ASN A 128 2.13 13.65 -10.15
CA ASN A 128 3.08 12.53 -10.21
C ASN A 128 3.52 12.06 -8.81
N ASN A 129 2.97 12.62 -7.72
CA ASN A 129 3.37 12.31 -6.35
C ASN A 129 2.29 11.55 -5.58
N PHE A 130 2.69 10.67 -4.69
CA PHE A 130 1.82 9.98 -3.72
C PHE A 130 2.64 9.55 -2.49
N SER A 131 1.99 9.08 -1.43
CA SER A 131 2.67 8.45 -0.28
C SER A 131 2.42 6.94 -0.28
N VAL A 132 3.45 6.14 -0.03
CA VAL A 132 3.33 4.69 0.25
C VAL A 132 3.39 4.48 1.75
N LEU A 133 2.30 3.97 2.34
CA LEU A 133 2.06 3.98 3.78
C LEU A 133 1.74 2.60 4.34
N ARG A 134 1.95 2.44 5.66
CA ARG A 134 1.44 1.35 6.49
C ARG A 134 0.87 1.91 7.79
N TYR A 135 -0.01 1.15 8.44
CA TYR A 135 -0.47 1.49 9.80
C TYR A 135 0.59 1.11 10.84
N TYR A 136 0.65 1.87 11.93
CA TYR A 136 1.53 1.63 13.06
C TYR A 136 0.77 1.98 14.33
N ASP A 137 0.82 1.11 15.34
CA ASP A 137 0.34 1.46 16.68
C ASP A 137 1.48 2.18 17.41
N MET A 138 1.42 3.50 17.44
CA MET A 138 2.42 4.32 18.11
C MET A 138 2.20 4.24 19.62
N PRO A 139 3.19 3.75 20.40
CA PRO A 139 3.05 3.64 21.84
C PRO A 139 3.22 5.00 22.52
N HIS A 140 2.26 5.35 23.37
CA HIS A 140 2.34 6.45 24.33
C HIS A 140 2.43 5.90 25.76
N GLU A 141 2.55 6.78 26.76
CA GLU A 141 2.80 6.37 28.16
C GLU A 141 1.70 5.47 28.75
N ASP A 142 0.44 5.69 28.36
CA ASP A 142 -0.75 4.99 28.88
C ASP A 142 -1.72 4.46 27.80
N HIS A 143 -1.46 4.71 26.51
CA HIS A 143 -2.30 4.28 25.38
C HIS A 143 -1.49 4.03 24.09
N THR A 144 -2.16 3.59 23.03
CA THR A 144 -1.58 3.40 21.69
C THR A 144 -2.47 4.06 20.64
N ASP A 145 -1.90 4.90 19.79
CA ASP A 145 -2.63 5.55 18.69
C ASP A 145 -2.28 4.89 17.35
N GLU A 146 -3.30 4.51 16.58
CA GLU A 146 -3.10 4.00 15.21
C GLU A 146 -2.81 5.18 14.26
N VAL A 147 -1.56 5.28 13.81
CA VAL A 147 -1.07 6.27 12.86
C VAL A 147 -0.72 5.62 11.52
N THR A 148 -0.50 6.44 10.49
CA THR A 148 0.10 5.98 9.22
C THR A 148 1.53 6.47 9.10
N VAL A 149 2.47 5.56 8.82
CA VAL A 149 3.87 5.90 8.55
C VAL A 149 4.27 5.42 7.17
N GLY A 150 5.27 6.07 6.57
CA GLY A 150 5.74 5.72 5.24
C GLY A 150 6.56 6.85 4.63
N ILE A 151 6.61 6.89 3.30
CA ILE A 151 7.48 7.80 2.56
C ILE A 151 6.79 8.32 1.29
N ASN A 152 7.14 9.53 0.88
CA ASN A 152 6.66 10.12 -0.36
C ASN A 152 7.35 9.46 -1.57
N VAL A 153 6.62 9.42 -2.68
CA VAL A 153 7.04 8.79 -3.93
C VAL A 153 6.67 9.70 -5.09
N THR A 154 7.64 10.00 -5.95
CA THR A 154 7.41 10.59 -7.28
C THR A 154 7.52 9.49 -8.34
N TYR A 155 6.56 9.46 -9.28
CA TYR A 155 6.53 8.48 -10.37
C TYR A 155 5.99 9.12 -11.66
N ASP A 156 6.63 8.85 -12.79
CA ASP A 156 6.23 9.38 -14.11
C ASP A 156 5.37 8.40 -14.94
N GLY A 157 5.02 7.24 -14.38
CA GLY A 157 4.19 6.22 -15.03
C GLY A 157 2.69 6.36 -14.75
N GLU A 158 1.95 5.25 -14.85
CA GLU A 158 0.53 5.22 -14.49
C GLU A 158 0.37 5.30 -12.96
N MET A 159 -0.40 6.26 -12.46
CA MET A 159 -0.61 6.42 -11.02
C MET A 159 -1.45 5.27 -10.46
N PRO A 160 -1.02 4.60 -9.37
CA PRO A 160 -1.87 3.68 -8.63
C PRO A 160 -3.05 4.41 -7.99
N LYS A 161 -4.09 3.67 -7.58
CA LYS A 161 -5.28 4.24 -6.93
C LYS A 161 -5.06 4.40 -5.43
N ASN A 162 -5.82 5.31 -4.80
CA ASN A 162 -5.87 5.36 -3.33
C ASN A 162 -6.29 4.01 -2.76
N ASP A 163 -5.70 3.64 -1.62
CA ASP A 163 -5.86 2.37 -0.91
C ASP A 163 -5.41 1.11 -1.67
N GLU A 164 -4.76 1.27 -2.83
CA GLU A 164 -4.12 0.16 -3.55
C GLU A 164 -2.78 -0.22 -2.90
N TRP A 165 -2.56 -1.52 -2.66
CA TRP A 165 -1.26 -2.00 -2.17
C TRP A 165 -0.28 -2.19 -3.32
N VAL A 166 0.89 -1.59 -3.18
CA VAL A 166 1.92 -1.54 -4.22
C VAL A 166 3.30 -1.89 -3.66
N LEU A 167 4.09 -2.56 -4.48
CA LEU A 167 5.53 -2.70 -4.32
C LEU A 167 6.20 -1.63 -5.19
N ILE A 168 6.98 -0.75 -4.55
CA ILE A 168 7.77 0.30 -5.16
C ILE A 168 9.21 -0.17 -5.31
N THR A 169 9.83 0.12 -6.45
CA THR A 169 11.28 0.09 -6.61
C THR A 169 11.73 1.43 -7.18
N GLY A 170 12.80 1.99 -6.62
CA GLY A 170 13.29 3.31 -7.00
C GLY A 170 14.65 3.64 -6.40
N THR A 171 14.93 4.94 -6.40
CA THR A 171 16.11 5.55 -5.78
C THR A 171 15.65 6.57 -4.75
N ILE A 172 16.35 6.64 -3.60
CA ILE A 172 16.12 7.68 -2.61
C ILE A 172 16.76 8.98 -3.13
N GLU A 173 15.94 10.00 -3.37
CA GLU A 173 16.36 11.38 -3.56
C GLU A 173 16.00 12.18 -2.29
N SER A 174 16.31 13.47 -2.28
CA SER A 174 15.95 14.36 -1.17
C SER A 174 15.17 15.59 -1.65
N GLU A 175 14.20 16.02 -0.84
CA GLU A 175 13.46 17.26 -1.02
C GLU A 175 13.61 18.16 0.22
N THR A 176 13.44 19.46 0.05
CA THR A 176 13.42 20.42 1.16
C THR A 176 12.00 20.89 1.39
N TYR A 177 11.37 20.41 2.46
CA TYR A 177 10.04 20.80 2.90
C TYR A 177 10.13 21.62 4.19
N GLU A 178 9.56 22.83 4.20
CA GLU A 178 9.59 23.76 5.36
C GLU A 178 10.99 23.98 5.97
N GLY A 179 12.03 23.95 5.12
CA GLY A 179 13.43 24.12 5.52
C GLY A 179 14.11 22.85 6.07
N THR A 180 13.37 21.75 6.18
CA THR A 180 13.87 20.42 6.60
C THR A 180 14.13 19.55 5.37
N LYS A 181 15.28 18.86 5.34
CA LYS A 181 15.60 17.87 4.30
C LYS A 181 14.82 16.58 4.59
N GLN A 182 13.99 16.13 3.66
CA GLN A 182 13.18 14.92 3.77
C GLN A 182 13.55 13.92 2.65
N PRO A 183 13.44 12.60 2.91
CA PRO A 183 13.67 11.58 1.90
C PRO A 183 12.43 11.40 1.01
N ILE A 184 12.64 11.28 -0.31
CA ILE A 184 11.59 10.97 -1.27
C ILE A 184 12.06 9.85 -2.21
N ILE A 185 11.16 8.93 -2.58
CA ILE A 185 11.49 7.86 -3.52
C ILE A 185 11.15 8.31 -4.94
N LYS A 186 12.13 8.34 -5.81
CA LYS A 186 11.89 8.41 -7.26
C LYS A 186 11.68 6.99 -7.78
N ALA A 187 10.43 6.62 -8.00
CA ALA A 187 10.08 5.28 -8.43
C ALA A 187 10.50 5.05 -9.89
N SER A 188 11.27 4.00 -10.14
CA SER A 188 11.47 3.44 -11.48
C SER A 188 10.40 2.41 -11.82
N LYS A 189 9.76 1.81 -10.79
CA LYS A 189 8.73 0.79 -10.94
C LYS A 189 7.71 0.87 -9.80
N VAL A 190 6.44 0.82 -10.17
CA VAL A 190 5.30 0.60 -9.26
C VAL A 190 4.61 -0.67 -9.70
N GLN A 191 4.42 -1.62 -8.79
CA GLN A 191 3.72 -2.88 -9.06
C GLN A 191 2.55 -3.06 -8.11
N LYS A 192 1.33 -3.14 -8.63
CA LYS A 192 0.18 -3.63 -7.86
C LYS A 192 0.47 -5.03 -7.34
N GLN A 193 0.18 -5.26 -6.07
CA GLN A 193 0.20 -6.60 -5.47
C GLN A 193 -1.21 -7.09 -5.18
N PHE A 194 -1.43 -8.40 -5.33
CA PHE A 194 -2.68 -9.07 -4.94
C PHE A 194 -2.52 -9.86 -3.62
N THR A 195 -1.28 -10.20 -3.27
CA THR A 195 -0.86 -10.70 -1.95
C THR A 195 0.10 -9.68 -1.34
N TRP A 196 -0.14 -9.31 -0.09
CA TRP A 196 0.44 -8.14 0.55
C TRP A 196 1.07 -8.53 1.89
N GLY A 197 2.17 -7.87 2.25
CA GLY A 197 2.72 -7.92 3.60
C GLY A 197 1.78 -7.31 4.64
N LYS A 198 2.23 -7.22 5.89
CA LYS A 198 1.42 -6.71 7.01
C LYS A 198 0.99 -5.25 6.78
N LYS A 199 -0.32 -4.99 6.63
CA LYS A 199 -0.88 -3.62 6.56
C LYS A 199 -0.59 -2.78 7.81
N LYS A 200 -0.53 -3.43 8.98
CA LYS A 200 -0.09 -2.84 10.25
C LYS A 200 1.27 -3.42 10.64
N VAL A 201 2.23 -2.55 10.94
CA VAL A 201 3.59 -2.89 11.38
C VAL A 201 3.81 -2.49 12.83
N THR A 202 4.91 -2.97 13.41
CA THR A 202 5.42 -2.60 14.73
C THR A 202 6.86 -2.14 14.60
N SER A 203 7.35 -1.42 15.61
CA SER A 203 8.76 -1.14 15.86
C SER A 203 9.52 -2.37 16.36
#